data_AF-A0A4S4L6R2-F1
#
_entry.id   AF-A0A4S4L6R2-F1
#
_cell.length_a   1.000
_cell.length_b   1.000
_cell.length_c   1.000
_cell.angle_alpha   90.00
_cell.angle_beta   90.00
_cell.angle_gamma   90.00
#
_symmetry.space_group_name_H-M   'P 1'
#
loop_
_entity.id
_entity.type
_entity.pdbx_description
1 polymer ?
#
loop_
_entity_poly.entity_id
_entity_poly.type
_entity_poly.pdbx_seq_one_letter_code
_entity_poly.pdbx_strand_id
1 'polypeptide(L)'
;MWFNTTANYVIPNATITELNSYAGGVWQQATSALTDTDQQCYELTGGCFSVYGIEYKPGFDAAYIAWITDDTLAWQLDVAGMAADTAVEIGPRPIPQEPMYLIANLGISESFGFVDFANLVFPTTMRIDYIRVYQRSDSKNIGCDPEDFPTAAYIDQYLEAYTNPNLTTWVDDYKQVIPKNSFKGEC
;
A
#
# COMPACT_ATOMS: atom_id res chain seq x y z
N MET A 1 18.62 -4.56 -0.32
CA MET A 1 17.37 -5.31 0.02
C MET A 1 16.86 -4.79 1.36
N TRP A 2 15.57 -4.88 1.70
CA TRP A 2 15.16 -4.49 3.06
C TRP A 2 15.79 -5.41 4.12
N PHE A 3 15.95 -4.87 5.31
CA PHE A 3 16.52 -5.58 6.44
C PHE A 3 15.45 -6.48 7.07
N ASN A 4 15.22 -7.65 6.47
CA ASN A 4 14.20 -8.63 6.88
C ASN A 4 14.59 -9.47 8.10
N THR A 5 15.17 -8.85 9.12
CA THR A 5 15.48 -9.51 10.39
C THR A 5 14.23 -9.61 11.25
N THR A 6 14.17 -10.60 12.15
CA THR A 6 13.05 -10.79 13.08
C THR A 6 12.80 -9.61 14.03
N ALA A 7 13.68 -8.61 14.05
CA ALA A 7 13.50 -7.36 14.77
C ALA A 7 12.67 -6.32 13.99
N ASN A 8 12.47 -6.51 12.69
CA ASN A 8 11.86 -5.53 11.78
C ASN A 8 10.52 -6.00 11.19
N TYR A 9 10.01 -7.14 11.64
CA TYR A 9 8.71 -7.66 11.24
C TYR A 9 8.12 -8.54 12.33
N VAL A 10 6.79 -8.69 12.29
CA VAL A 10 6.06 -9.64 13.13
C VAL A 10 5.29 -10.60 12.25
N ILE A 11 5.46 -11.91 12.48
CA ILE A 11 4.60 -12.96 11.94
C ILE A 11 4.04 -13.73 13.15
N PRO A 12 2.79 -13.48 13.56
CA PRO A 12 2.21 -14.13 14.75
C PRO A 12 2.01 -15.63 14.56
N ASN A 13 1.66 -16.05 13.34
CA ASN A 13 1.41 -17.46 13.01
C ASN A 13 2.30 -17.95 11.87
N ALA A 14 3.48 -18.47 12.25
CA ALA A 14 4.45 -19.00 11.29
C ALA A 14 4.06 -20.35 10.66
N THR A 15 2.92 -20.94 11.01
CA THR A 15 2.46 -22.19 10.36
C THR A 15 1.71 -21.94 9.06
N ILE A 16 1.16 -20.74 8.88
CA ILE A 16 0.40 -20.35 7.68
C ILE A 16 0.99 -19.12 6.99
N THR A 17 1.87 -18.37 7.66
CA THR A 17 2.50 -17.16 7.13
C THR A 17 4.01 -17.30 7.09
N GLU A 18 4.60 -16.94 5.97
CA GLU A 18 6.05 -16.88 5.79
C GLU A 18 6.47 -15.66 4.97
N LEU A 19 7.73 -15.24 5.09
CA LEU A 19 8.26 -14.20 4.21
C LEU A 19 8.32 -14.71 2.77
N ASN A 20 7.88 -13.88 1.82
CA ASN A 20 7.95 -14.24 0.42
C ASN A 20 9.41 -14.35 -0.03
N SER A 21 9.76 -15.45 -0.68
CA SER A 21 11.10 -15.65 -1.25
C SER A 21 11.42 -14.67 -2.38
N TYR A 22 10.40 -14.11 -3.04
CA TYR A 22 10.58 -13.05 -4.02
C TYR A 22 10.82 -11.69 -3.35
N ALA A 23 12.04 -11.18 -3.48
CA ALA A 23 12.48 -9.92 -2.89
C ALA A 23 12.53 -8.73 -3.88
N GLY A 24 11.99 -8.91 -5.08
CA GLY A 24 12.00 -7.90 -6.14
C GLY A 24 12.96 -8.24 -7.29
N GLY A 25 13.32 -7.21 -8.06
CA GLY A 25 14.24 -7.29 -9.19
C GLY A 25 15.23 -6.12 -9.19
N VAL A 26 15.95 -5.93 -10.29
CA VAL A 26 17.00 -4.89 -10.39
C VAL A 26 16.45 -3.47 -10.22
N TRP A 27 15.18 -3.25 -10.57
CA TRP A 27 14.51 -1.94 -10.55
C TRP A 27 13.56 -1.74 -9.38
N GLN A 28 13.30 -2.78 -8.59
CA GLN A 28 12.28 -2.76 -7.56
C GLN A 28 12.67 -3.66 -6.40
N GLN A 29 12.46 -3.17 -5.19
CA GLN A 29 12.51 -4.01 -4.00
C GLN A 29 11.09 -4.43 -3.61
N ALA A 30 10.91 -5.72 -3.31
CA ALA A 30 9.66 -6.23 -2.74
C ALA A 30 9.84 -6.52 -1.25
N THR A 31 8.87 -6.05 -0.46
CA THR A 31 8.73 -6.37 0.96
C THR A 31 7.37 -7.04 1.10
N SER A 32 7.34 -8.36 1.26
CA SER A 32 6.08 -9.11 1.29
C SER A 32 6.18 -10.40 2.12
N ALA A 33 5.01 -10.85 2.57
CA ALA A 33 4.77 -12.15 3.18
C ALA A 33 3.65 -12.89 2.41
N LEU A 34 3.68 -14.21 2.48
CA LEU A 34 2.63 -15.08 1.96
C LEU A 34 1.87 -15.64 3.17
N THR A 35 0.55 -15.64 3.11
CA THR A 35 -0.32 -16.20 4.16
C THR A 35 -1.42 -17.03 3.52
N ASP A 36 -1.73 -18.18 4.09
CA ASP A 36 -2.93 -18.92 3.69
C ASP A 36 -4.17 -18.12 4.11
N THR A 37 -5.13 -17.98 3.19
CA THR A 37 -6.43 -17.34 3.42
C THR A 37 -7.51 -18.39 3.71
N ASP A 38 -8.67 -17.98 4.23
CA ASP A 38 -9.80 -18.89 4.38
C ASP A 38 -10.33 -19.35 3.00
N GLN A 39 -10.03 -20.59 2.66
CA GLN A 39 -10.42 -21.20 1.39
C GLN A 39 -11.94 -21.40 1.26
N GLN A 40 -12.71 -21.33 2.35
CA GLN A 40 -14.18 -21.37 2.30
C GLN A 40 -14.78 -20.05 1.83
N CYS A 41 -14.06 -18.93 1.92
CA CYS A 41 -14.60 -17.61 1.56
C CYS A 41 -14.31 -17.21 0.10
N TYR A 42 -13.98 -18.18 -0.75
CA TYR A 42 -14.00 -18.03 -2.21
C TYR A 42 -15.41 -18.31 -2.76
N GLU A 43 -15.73 -17.70 -3.90
CA GLU A 43 -17.08 -17.76 -4.51
C GLU A 43 -17.58 -19.20 -4.76
N LEU A 44 -16.69 -20.08 -5.25
CA LEU A 44 -17.05 -21.43 -5.69
C LEU A 44 -16.88 -22.52 -4.62
N THR A 45 -16.47 -22.13 -3.40
CA THR A 45 -16.33 -23.06 -2.26
C THR A 45 -17.48 -22.86 -1.27
N GLY A 46 -17.28 -22.09 -0.20
CA GLY A 46 -18.26 -21.90 0.86
C GLY A 46 -19.08 -20.62 0.73
N GLY A 47 -18.60 -19.62 -0.02
CA GLY A 47 -19.29 -18.34 -0.22
C GLY A 47 -19.44 -17.50 1.07
N CYS A 48 -18.59 -17.73 2.07
CA CYS A 48 -18.51 -16.86 3.25
C CYS A 48 -17.78 -15.55 2.96
N PHE A 49 -17.79 -14.64 3.94
CA PHE A 49 -17.00 -13.42 3.93
C PHE A 49 -15.87 -13.54 4.95
N SER A 50 -14.66 -13.16 4.57
CA SER A 50 -13.50 -13.05 5.47
C SER A 50 -13.03 -11.59 5.51
N VAL A 51 -12.56 -11.16 6.68
CA VAL A 51 -12.11 -9.78 6.90
C VAL A 51 -10.67 -9.62 6.45
N TYR A 52 -10.44 -8.68 5.54
CA TYR A 52 -9.12 -8.23 5.14
C TYR A 52 -8.91 -6.78 5.57
N GLY A 53 -7.71 -6.46 6.02
CA GLY A 53 -7.41 -5.13 6.51
C GLY A 53 -5.95 -4.74 6.33
N ILE A 54 -5.73 -3.44 6.26
CA ILE A 54 -4.41 -2.83 6.37
C ILE A 54 -4.51 -1.78 7.46
N GLU A 55 -3.61 -1.86 8.44
CA GLU A 55 -3.35 -0.79 9.38
C GLU A 55 -1.95 -0.25 9.10
N TYR A 56 -1.77 1.07 9.17
CA TYR A 56 -0.44 1.64 9.08
C TYR A 56 -0.31 2.85 9.98
N LYS A 57 0.92 3.08 10.43
CA LYS A 57 1.34 4.30 11.09
C LYS A 57 2.42 4.95 10.21
N PRO A 58 2.18 6.17 9.67
CA PRO A 58 3.10 6.82 8.73
C PRO A 58 4.36 7.36 9.41
N GLY A 59 5.41 7.61 8.61
CA GLY A 59 6.62 8.30 9.05
C GLY A 59 7.87 7.42 9.14
N PHE A 60 8.93 7.97 9.74
CA PHE A 60 10.24 7.33 9.90
C PHE A 60 10.44 6.65 11.27
N ASP A 61 9.64 7.03 12.28
CA ASP A 61 9.88 6.65 13.68
C ASP A 61 8.71 5.85 14.26
N ALA A 62 9.01 4.66 14.79
CA ALA A 62 8.01 3.74 15.34
C ALA A 62 6.79 3.57 14.41
N ALA A 63 7.04 3.60 13.10
CA ALA A 63 6.07 3.49 12.02
C ALA A 63 6.03 2.03 11.53
N TYR A 64 4.87 1.61 11.03
CA TYR A 64 4.66 0.23 10.58
C TYR A 64 3.53 0.13 9.57
N ILE A 65 3.47 -1.01 8.88
CA ILE A 65 2.29 -1.46 8.13
C ILE A 65 1.97 -2.87 8.61
N ALA A 66 0.71 -3.13 8.93
CA ALA A 66 0.19 -4.41 9.38
C ALA A 66 -0.93 -4.87 8.45
N TRP A 67 -0.89 -6.14 8.07
CA TRP A 67 -1.88 -6.81 7.23
C TRP A 67 -2.69 -7.78 8.06
N ILE A 68 -4.01 -7.69 7.89
CA ILE A 68 -4.99 -8.51 8.59
C ILE A 68 -5.67 -9.41 7.56
N THR A 69 -5.78 -10.69 7.91
CA THR A 69 -6.56 -11.68 7.18
C THR A 69 -7.36 -12.49 8.19
N ASP A 70 -8.61 -12.79 7.85
CA ASP A 70 -9.50 -13.58 8.71
C ASP A 70 -9.58 -13.06 10.15
N ASP A 71 -9.76 -11.73 10.29
CA ASP A 71 -9.81 -11.03 11.58
C ASP A 71 -8.55 -11.16 12.46
N THR A 72 -7.43 -11.65 11.90
CA THR A 72 -6.17 -11.85 12.61
C THR A 72 -5.00 -11.14 11.93
N LEU A 73 -4.02 -10.69 12.73
CA LEU A 73 -2.77 -10.14 12.22
C LEU A 73 -1.98 -11.25 11.50
N ALA A 74 -1.81 -11.13 10.19
CA ALA A 74 -0.98 -12.04 9.40
C ALA A 74 0.49 -11.65 9.49
N TRP A 75 0.77 -10.37 9.22
CA TRP A 75 2.14 -9.88 9.08
C TRP A 75 2.20 -8.39 9.39
N GLN A 76 3.28 -7.95 10.03
CA GLN A 76 3.63 -6.55 10.21
C GLN A 76 5.04 -6.29 9.70
N LEU A 77 5.22 -5.19 8.99
CA LEU A 77 6.50 -4.60 8.64
C LEU A 77 6.75 -3.38 9.54
N ASP A 78 7.88 -3.34 10.22
CA ASP A 78 8.35 -2.16 10.94
C ASP A 78 9.29 -1.32 10.07
N VAL A 79 9.17 0.01 10.17
CA VAL A 79 9.92 0.97 9.35
C VAL A 79 11.44 0.82 9.45
N ALA A 80 11.94 0.27 10.56
CA ALA A 80 13.36 -0.04 10.75
C ALA A 80 13.91 -1.00 9.68
N GLY A 81 13.07 -1.86 9.11
CA GLY A 81 13.43 -2.71 7.96
C GLY A 81 13.75 -1.91 6.69
N MET A 82 13.27 -0.67 6.60
CA MET A 82 13.41 0.22 5.45
C MET A 82 14.50 1.29 5.64
N ALA A 83 15.45 1.03 6.55
CA ALA A 83 16.63 1.88 6.77
C ALA A 83 17.47 2.10 5.48
N ALA A 84 18.42 3.03 5.57
CA ALA A 84 19.34 3.34 4.49
C ALA A 84 20.10 2.09 4.03
N ASP A 85 20.26 1.95 2.72
CA ASP A 85 21.00 0.84 2.10
C ASP A 85 22.11 1.41 1.23
N THR A 86 23.34 1.38 1.77
CA THR A 86 24.53 1.92 1.10
C THR A 86 24.96 1.08 -0.10
N ALA A 87 24.51 -0.18 -0.22
CA ALA A 87 24.86 -1.03 -1.36
C ALA A 87 24.16 -0.57 -2.64
N VAL A 88 23.02 0.12 -2.51
CA VAL A 88 22.24 0.67 -3.63
C VAL A 88 22.05 2.19 -3.53
N GLU A 89 22.81 2.85 -2.65
CA GLU A 89 22.85 4.31 -2.48
C GLU A 89 21.48 4.95 -2.20
N ILE A 90 20.61 4.27 -1.44
CA ILE A 90 19.30 4.81 -1.02
C ILE A 90 19.29 5.20 0.46
N GLY A 91 18.63 6.32 0.76
CA GLY A 91 18.34 6.74 2.13
C GLY A 91 17.26 5.89 2.81
N PRO A 92 16.96 6.16 4.09
CA PRO A 92 15.83 5.51 4.76
C PRO A 92 14.52 5.87 4.06
N ARG A 93 13.57 4.94 4.04
CA ARG A 93 12.26 5.14 3.40
C ARG A 93 11.17 5.11 4.46
N PRO A 94 10.31 6.13 4.55
CA PRO A 94 9.26 6.16 5.54
C PRO A 94 8.12 5.21 5.15
N ILE A 95 7.30 4.84 6.13
CA ILE A 95 5.95 4.39 5.82
C ILE A 95 5.17 5.58 5.21
N PRO A 96 4.43 5.40 4.10
CA PRO A 96 3.84 6.50 3.33
C PRO A 96 3.08 7.51 4.19
N GLN A 97 3.41 8.79 4.02
CA GLN A 97 2.77 9.92 4.70
C GLN A 97 1.74 10.64 3.81
N GLU A 98 1.70 10.26 2.53
CA GLU A 98 0.83 10.86 1.53
C GLU A 98 -0.60 10.32 1.63
N PRO A 99 -1.60 11.09 1.14
CA PRO A 99 -2.96 10.60 1.02
C PRO A 99 -3.02 9.33 0.16
N MET A 100 -3.74 8.32 0.66
CA MET A 100 -4.00 7.07 -0.06
C MET A 100 -5.49 6.92 -0.34
N TYR A 101 -5.82 6.10 -1.32
CA TYR A 101 -7.18 5.69 -1.64
C TYR A 101 -7.27 4.17 -1.70
N LEU A 102 -8.47 3.64 -1.48
CA LEU A 102 -8.72 2.20 -1.53
C LEU A 102 -9.20 1.83 -2.94
N ILE A 103 -8.59 0.79 -3.51
CA ILE A 103 -9.05 0.12 -4.72
C ILE A 103 -9.39 -1.32 -4.35
N ALA A 104 -10.56 -1.78 -4.76
CA ALA A 104 -10.90 -3.20 -4.77
C ALA A 104 -11.29 -3.61 -6.18
N ASN A 105 -10.55 -4.55 -6.76
CA ASN A 105 -10.77 -5.02 -8.13
C ASN A 105 -10.74 -6.55 -8.19
N LEU A 106 -11.56 -7.11 -9.09
CA LEU A 106 -11.44 -8.48 -9.54
C LEU A 106 -10.80 -8.44 -10.93
N GLY A 107 -9.62 -9.05 -11.08
CA GLY A 107 -8.86 -9.00 -12.33
C GLY A 107 -8.17 -10.33 -12.64
N ILE A 108 -7.87 -10.53 -13.92
CA ILE A 108 -7.17 -11.70 -14.45
C ILE A 108 -6.06 -11.20 -15.39
N SER A 109 -4.84 -11.70 -15.23
CA SER A 109 -3.70 -11.32 -16.07
C SER A 109 -2.63 -12.41 -16.05
N GLU A 110 -2.19 -12.82 -17.24
CA GLU A 110 -1.06 -13.74 -17.42
C GLU A 110 0.28 -13.13 -16.94
N SER A 111 0.33 -11.81 -16.69
CA SER A 111 1.50 -11.15 -16.10
C SER A 111 1.61 -11.37 -14.59
N PHE A 112 0.55 -11.78 -13.89
CA PHE A 112 0.58 -12.06 -12.45
C PHE A 112 0.88 -13.53 -12.15
N GLY A 113 0.61 -14.44 -13.09
CA GLY A 113 0.83 -15.87 -12.94
C GLY A 113 0.20 -16.66 -14.08
N PHE A 114 0.38 -17.98 -14.05
CA PHE A 114 -0.26 -18.88 -15.01
C PHE A 114 -1.79 -18.86 -14.84
N VAL A 115 -2.51 -18.74 -15.96
CA VAL A 115 -3.97 -18.71 -15.98
C VAL A 115 -4.51 -19.98 -16.62
N ASP A 116 -5.16 -20.82 -15.82
CA ASP A 116 -5.80 -22.06 -16.30
C ASP A 116 -7.22 -21.80 -16.83
N PHE A 117 -7.31 -21.26 -18.04
CA PHE A 117 -8.59 -20.97 -18.68
C PHE A 117 -9.50 -22.19 -18.88
N ALA A 118 -8.96 -23.41 -18.88
CA ALA A 118 -9.75 -24.62 -19.08
C ALA A 118 -10.63 -24.95 -17.86
N ASN A 119 -10.20 -24.54 -16.65
CA ASN A 119 -10.91 -24.83 -15.40
C ASN A 119 -11.57 -23.59 -14.77
N LEU A 120 -11.46 -22.41 -15.39
CA LEU A 120 -12.14 -21.20 -14.92
C LEU A 120 -13.65 -21.25 -15.22
N VAL A 121 -14.44 -20.84 -14.23
CA VAL A 121 -15.90 -20.72 -14.35
C VAL A 121 -16.28 -19.26 -14.46
N PHE A 122 -16.95 -18.91 -15.57
CA PHE A 122 -17.45 -17.55 -15.82
C PHE A 122 -18.99 -17.52 -15.88
N PRO A 123 -19.63 -16.41 -15.43
CA PRO A 123 -19.02 -15.24 -14.80
C PRO A 123 -18.49 -15.55 -13.39
N THR A 124 -17.46 -14.82 -12.97
CA THR A 124 -16.89 -14.85 -11.60
C THR A 124 -17.23 -13.54 -10.89
N THR A 125 -17.47 -13.60 -9.59
CA THR A 125 -17.88 -12.45 -8.77
C THR A 125 -16.99 -12.28 -7.55
N MET A 126 -16.53 -11.05 -7.30
CA MET A 126 -15.99 -10.63 -6.00
C MET A 126 -17.08 -9.86 -5.26
N ARG A 127 -17.46 -10.35 -4.08
CA ARG A 127 -18.48 -9.71 -3.23
C ARG A 127 -17.81 -8.98 -2.08
N ILE A 128 -18.25 -7.75 -1.83
CA ILE A 128 -17.81 -6.94 -0.70
C ILE A 128 -19.05 -6.63 0.12
N ASP A 129 -19.10 -7.12 1.36
CA ASP A 129 -20.20 -6.83 2.28
C ASP A 129 -20.08 -5.40 2.83
N TYR A 130 -18.88 -5.01 3.26
CA TYR A 130 -18.61 -3.66 3.72
C TYR A 130 -17.17 -3.23 3.48
N ILE A 131 -16.96 -1.91 3.47
CA ILE A 131 -15.66 -1.26 3.62
C ILE A 131 -15.78 -0.33 4.82
N ARG A 132 -14.79 -0.38 5.72
CA ARG A 132 -14.70 0.52 6.87
C ARG A 132 -13.33 1.19 6.86
N VAL A 133 -13.32 2.50 7.08
CA VAL A 133 -12.10 3.31 7.20
C VAL A 133 -12.08 3.92 8.59
N TYR A 134 -10.97 3.75 9.29
CA TYR A 134 -10.80 4.22 10.65
C TYR A 134 -9.67 5.24 10.70
N GLN A 135 -9.83 6.21 11.60
CA GLN A 135 -8.72 7.03 12.07
C GLN A 135 -8.65 6.87 13.58
N ARG A 136 -7.43 6.85 14.12
CA ARG A 136 -7.26 6.85 15.58
C ARG A 136 -7.89 8.12 16.16
N SER A 137 -8.51 7.98 17.32
CA SER A 137 -9.23 9.07 17.97
C SER A 137 -8.31 10.24 18.34
N ASP A 138 -7.03 9.96 18.58
CA ASP A 138 -5.97 10.91 18.96
C ASP A 138 -5.15 11.45 17.77
N SER A 139 -5.37 10.96 16.55
CA SER A 139 -4.58 11.36 15.37
C SER A 139 -5.46 11.54 14.12
N LYS A 140 -6.57 12.27 14.26
CA LYS A 140 -7.45 12.58 13.12
C LYS A 140 -6.78 13.60 12.22
N ASN A 141 -6.64 13.24 10.95
CA ASN A 141 -6.08 14.11 9.93
C ASN A 141 -6.94 14.00 8.66
N ILE A 142 -7.85 14.97 8.45
CA ILE A 142 -8.82 14.96 7.35
C ILE A 142 -8.76 16.31 6.65
N GLY A 143 -8.74 16.28 5.33
CA GLY A 143 -8.85 17.47 4.48
C GLY A 143 -7.65 17.64 3.56
N CYS A 144 -7.65 18.77 2.85
CA CYS A 144 -6.64 19.14 1.87
C CYS A 144 -5.64 20.17 2.43
N ASP A 145 -5.65 20.42 3.74
CA ASP A 145 -4.72 21.34 4.41
C ASP A 145 -4.30 20.87 5.82
N PRO A 146 -3.75 19.66 5.97
CA PRO A 146 -3.17 19.24 7.25
C PRO A 146 -2.08 20.21 7.74
N GLU A 147 -1.93 20.36 9.07
CA GLU A 147 -0.87 21.20 9.67
C GLU A 147 0.54 20.78 9.21
N ASP A 148 0.80 19.48 9.14
CA ASP A 148 2.08 18.92 8.68
C ASP A 148 2.24 18.96 7.15
N PHE A 149 1.14 19.15 6.40
CA PHE A 149 1.11 19.17 4.93
C PHE A 149 0.21 20.30 4.40
N PRO A 150 0.59 21.58 4.63
CA PRO A 150 -0.23 22.72 4.25
C PRO A 150 -0.26 22.84 2.72
N THR A 151 -1.34 22.32 2.13
CA THR A 151 -1.46 22.12 0.68
C THR A 151 -2.62 22.92 0.08
N ALA A 152 -3.45 23.59 0.89
CA ALA A 152 -4.56 24.39 0.38
C ALA A 152 -4.11 25.45 -0.62
N ALA A 153 -3.09 26.25 -0.28
CA ALA A 153 -2.61 27.31 -1.17
C ALA A 153 -2.12 26.77 -2.52
N TYR A 154 -1.48 25.59 -2.52
CA TYR A 154 -1.03 24.93 -3.75
C TYR A 154 -2.21 24.41 -4.56
N ILE A 155 -3.16 23.73 -3.92
CA ILE A 155 -4.36 23.20 -4.56
C ILE A 155 -5.19 24.35 -5.16
N ASP A 156 -5.37 25.44 -4.42
CA ASP A 156 -6.10 26.63 -4.89
C ASP A 156 -5.42 27.27 -6.10
N GLN A 157 -4.09 27.38 -6.07
CA GLN A 157 -3.31 27.91 -7.19
C GLN A 157 -3.46 27.05 -8.46
N TYR A 158 -3.61 25.73 -8.31
CA TYR A 158 -3.67 24.76 -9.41
C TYR A 158 -5.02 24.02 -9.45
N LEU A 159 -6.12 24.69 -9.08
CA LEU A 159 -7.41 24.06 -8.80
C LEU A 159 -7.94 23.19 -9.96
N GLU A 160 -7.67 23.59 -11.20
CA GLU A 160 -8.10 22.85 -12.38
C GLU A 160 -7.49 21.43 -12.43
N ALA A 161 -6.23 21.25 -12.01
CA ALA A 161 -5.61 19.92 -11.95
C ALA A 161 -6.33 18.97 -10.97
N TYR A 162 -6.94 19.52 -9.93
CA TYR A 162 -7.62 18.77 -8.88
C TYR A 162 -9.13 18.64 -9.11
N THR A 163 -9.67 19.30 -10.14
CA THR A 163 -11.11 19.33 -10.42
C THR A 163 -11.48 18.88 -11.83
N ASN A 164 -10.51 18.75 -12.74
CA ASN A 164 -10.71 18.28 -14.10
C ASN A 164 -10.17 16.86 -14.30
N PRO A 165 -11.03 15.82 -14.39
CA PRO A 165 -10.59 14.43 -14.52
C PRO A 165 -9.94 14.10 -15.87
N ASN A 166 -10.01 15.00 -16.87
CA ASN A 166 -9.35 14.80 -18.16
C ASN A 166 -7.87 15.21 -18.13
N LEU A 167 -7.40 15.86 -17.06
CA LEU A 167 -6.00 16.23 -16.89
C LEU A 167 -5.27 15.11 -16.16
N THR A 168 -4.73 14.15 -16.91
CA THR A 168 -4.07 12.96 -16.33
C THR A 168 -2.57 13.13 -16.17
N THR A 169 -1.99 14.16 -16.79
CA THR A 169 -0.56 14.47 -16.74
C THR A 169 -0.32 15.95 -16.49
N TRP A 170 0.69 16.26 -15.66
CA TRP A 170 1.00 17.63 -15.25
C TRP A 170 1.53 18.50 -16.39
N VAL A 171 2.40 17.93 -17.24
CA VAL A 171 3.05 18.65 -18.33
C VAL A 171 2.26 18.52 -19.63
N ASP A 172 1.86 17.30 -20.00
CA ASP A 172 1.27 17.04 -21.32
C ASP A 172 -0.20 17.44 -21.40
N ASP A 173 -1.01 17.21 -20.36
CA ASP A 173 -2.41 17.62 -20.36
C ASP A 173 -2.58 19.01 -19.74
N TYR A 174 -2.07 19.21 -18.52
CA TYR A 174 -2.29 20.45 -17.75
C TYR A 174 -1.36 21.61 -18.15
N LYS A 175 -0.33 21.36 -18.96
CA LYS A 175 0.58 22.37 -19.51
C LYS A 175 1.34 23.18 -18.45
N GLN A 176 1.60 22.60 -17.27
CA GLN A 176 2.40 23.22 -16.22
C GLN A 176 3.86 22.76 -16.27
N VAL A 177 4.75 23.57 -15.69
CA VAL A 177 6.13 23.16 -15.44
C VAL A 177 6.21 22.30 -14.18
N ILE A 178 7.10 21.31 -14.18
CA ILE A 178 7.35 20.51 -12.98
C ILE A 178 7.79 21.44 -11.84
N PRO A 179 7.11 21.43 -10.68
CA PRO A 179 7.45 22.30 -9.56
C PRO A 179 8.89 22.05 -9.12
N LYS A 180 9.65 23.14 -8.95
CA LYS A 180 11.02 23.03 -8.41
C LYS A 180 10.95 22.89 -6.90
N ASN A 181 11.69 21.94 -6.36
CA ASN A 181 11.94 21.89 -4.93
C ASN A 181 12.93 23.01 -4.56
N SER A 182 12.64 23.76 -3.49
CA SER A 182 13.53 24.80 -2.94
C SER A 182 14.49 24.30 -1.86
N PHE A 183 14.61 22.98 -1.69
CA PHE A 183 15.43 22.33 -0.66
C PHE A 183 16.85 22.90 -0.68
N LYS A 184 17.22 23.58 0.41
CA LYS A 184 18.45 24.38 0.55
C LYS A 184 19.72 23.56 0.77
N GLY A 185 19.65 22.24 0.68
CA GLY A 185 20.85 21.37 0.61
C GLY A 185 21.63 21.23 1.91
N GLU A 186 20.99 21.34 3.07
CA GLU A 186 21.60 20.94 4.35
C GLU A 186 21.03 19.58 4.75
N CYS A 187 21.72 18.52 4.32
CA CYS A 187 21.59 17.17 4.85
C CYS A 187 22.65 16.94 5.93
#